data_AF-A0A945AIM8-F1
#
_entry.id   AF-A0A945AIM8-F1
#
_cell.length_a   1.000
_cell.length_b   1.000
_cell.length_c   1.000
_cell.angle_alpha   90.00
_cell.angle_beta   90.00
_cell.angle_gamma   90.00
#
_symmetry.space_group_name_H-M   'P 1'
#
loop_
_entity.id
_entity.type
_entity.pdbx_description
1 polymer ?
#
loop_
_entity_poly.entity_id
_entity_poly.type
_entity_poly.pdbx_seq_one_letter_code
_entity_poly.pdbx_strand_id
1 'polypeptide(L)'
;MPSLAKHLQKAFSDICPQGWTCQDEVTILSNELNRLLGYQSRADVLLSSVDNTQRVWIEFEISRADPVANHAKFATAHLFKPWSPSDTFISMVSPHVSRGRRNLAANTITLIRHLGIQAFQTPLFPYLDGSEIKRLNHLPFEDLQNAQLNIKGELDRAFAVAKPIVSAHKHLIHYVANYTDMMLNLHQWHEDLKESKLRNLWGKRTVTYFVYDPRTKRFAPSKFCAFMVKQTIHNALFSHMTMDQYVTFDESETRFDGHIARKHLEDHLAMRRVYLGTDSAIEQQFEKWLKRYSDVITLHPRGPIFLVPPTWFA
;
A
#
# COMPACT_ATOMS: atom_id res chain seq x y z
N MET A 1 -17.54 -12.07 16.41
CA MET A 1 -16.45 -11.57 15.55
C MET A 1 -15.88 -12.72 14.75
N PRO A 2 -15.40 -12.46 13.53
CA PRO A 2 -14.59 -13.43 12.81
C PRO A 2 -13.34 -13.78 13.65
N SER A 3 -12.98 -15.06 13.71
CA SER A 3 -11.92 -15.55 14.61
C SER A 3 -10.54 -15.00 14.25
N LEU A 4 -10.28 -14.75 12.96
CA LEU A 4 -9.01 -14.23 12.47
C LEU A 4 -8.75 -12.79 12.90
N ALA A 5 -9.77 -11.91 12.92
CA ALA A 5 -9.61 -10.54 13.39
C ALA A 5 -9.21 -10.51 14.86
N LYS A 6 -9.91 -11.28 15.70
CA LYS A 6 -9.60 -11.42 17.13
C LYS A 6 -8.20 -12.00 17.36
N HIS A 7 -7.81 -12.99 16.56
CA HIS A 7 -6.46 -13.56 16.60
C HIS A 7 -5.40 -12.50 16.29
N LEU A 8 -5.60 -11.69 15.23
CA LEU A 8 -4.70 -10.61 14.86
C LEU A 8 -4.59 -9.53 15.93
N GLN A 9 -5.71 -9.09 16.51
CA GLN A 9 -5.73 -8.12 17.61
C GLN A 9 -4.87 -8.58 18.78
N LYS A 10 -5.08 -9.83 19.24
CA LYS A 10 -4.28 -10.43 20.30
C LYS A 10 -2.80 -10.53 19.88
N ALA A 11 -2.53 -11.07 18.71
CA ALA A 11 -1.17 -11.34 18.27
C ALA A 11 -0.36 -10.05 18.10
N PHE A 12 -0.96 -8.97 17.58
CA PHE A 12 -0.31 -7.65 17.48
C PHE A 12 0.06 -7.09 18.85
N SER A 13 -0.79 -7.30 19.86
CA SER A 13 -0.49 -6.93 21.24
C SER A 13 0.66 -7.76 21.81
N ASP A 14 0.63 -9.08 21.60
CA ASP A 14 1.67 -10.00 22.09
C ASP A 14 3.05 -9.73 21.47
N ILE A 15 3.11 -9.25 20.21
CA ILE A 15 4.38 -8.90 19.52
C ILE A 15 4.63 -7.39 19.40
N CYS A 16 3.97 -6.58 20.22
CA CYS A 16 4.07 -5.12 20.13
C CYS A 16 5.55 -4.68 20.21
N PRO A 17 6.04 -3.82 19.29
CA PRO A 17 7.46 -3.48 19.26
C PRO A 17 7.88 -2.68 20.49
N GLN A 18 9.16 -2.78 20.84
CA GLN A 18 9.73 -1.95 21.91
C GLN A 18 9.53 -0.46 21.61
N GLY A 19 9.10 0.30 22.62
CA GLY A 19 8.79 1.73 22.47
C GLY A 19 7.38 2.00 21.94
N TRP A 20 6.54 0.96 21.78
CA TRP A 20 5.14 1.07 21.43
C TRP A 20 4.25 0.39 22.46
N THR A 21 2.99 0.81 22.48
CA THR A 21 1.90 0.19 23.21
C THR A 21 0.81 -0.21 22.22
N CYS A 22 0.10 -1.30 22.49
CA CYS A 22 -0.97 -1.82 21.64
C CYS A 22 -2.26 -1.92 22.45
N GLN A 23 -3.35 -1.43 21.87
CA GLN A 23 -4.70 -1.56 22.40
C GLN A 23 -5.60 -2.13 21.31
N ASP A 24 -6.57 -2.96 21.68
CA ASP A 24 -7.58 -3.49 20.77
C ASP A 24 -8.92 -2.75 20.94
N GLU A 25 -9.72 -2.77 19.88
CA GLU A 25 -11.11 -2.31 19.88
C GLU A 25 -11.30 -0.89 20.45
N VAL A 26 -10.43 0.04 20.05
CA VAL A 26 -10.39 1.40 20.59
C VAL A 26 -11.46 2.28 19.95
N THR A 27 -12.32 2.86 20.78
CA THR A 27 -13.38 3.76 20.30
C THR A 27 -12.83 5.15 20.00
N ILE A 28 -13.19 5.71 18.84
CA ILE A 28 -12.70 7.03 18.42
C ILE A 28 -13.54 8.15 19.05
N LEU A 29 -14.87 8.02 18.96
CA LEU A 29 -15.85 9.01 19.43
C LEU A 29 -16.37 8.68 20.83
N SER A 30 -16.92 9.68 21.51
CA SER A 30 -17.58 9.47 22.80
C SER A 30 -18.84 8.60 22.66
N ASN A 31 -19.24 7.92 23.74
CA ASN A 31 -20.47 7.12 23.76
C ASN A 31 -21.72 7.96 23.44
N GLU A 32 -21.74 9.24 23.82
CA GLU A 32 -22.82 10.17 23.50
C GLU A 32 -22.92 10.42 21.99
N LEU A 33 -21.80 10.76 21.34
CA LEU A 33 -21.78 10.98 19.89
C LEU A 33 -22.10 9.70 19.11
N ASN A 34 -21.61 8.54 19.57
CA ASN A 34 -21.97 7.26 18.96
C ASN A 34 -23.48 7.01 19.00
N ARG A 35 -24.15 7.35 20.10
CA ARG A 35 -25.62 7.24 20.22
C ARG A 35 -26.33 8.22 19.30
N LEU A 36 -25.86 9.47 19.24
CA LEU A 36 -26.45 10.51 18.40
C LEU A 36 -26.35 10.17 16.90
N LEU A 37 -25.19 9.68 16.45
CA LEU A 37 -24.91 9.39 15.05
C LEU A 37 -25.47 8.04 14.59
N GLY A 38 -25.84 7.14 15.51
CA GLY A 38 -26.39 5.82 15.20
C GLY A 38 -25.37 4.80 14.70
N TYR A 39 -24.06 5.08 14.83
CA TYR A 39 -22.99 4.13 14.53
C TYR A 39 -21.79 4.33 15.47
N GLN A 40 -20.93 3.32 15.53
CA GLN A 40 -19.68 3.35 16.29
C GLN A 40 -18.49 3.29 15.33
N SER A 41 -17.51 4.17 15.55
CA SER A 41 -16.17 4.10 14.95
C SER A 41 -15.20 3.53 15.97
N ARG A 42 -14.75 2.29 15.71
CA ARG A 42 -13.87 1.53 16.59
C ARG A 42 -12.76 0.95 15.74
N ALA A 43 -11.53 1.18 16.16
CA ALA A 43 -10.34 0.62 15.53
C ALA A 43 -10.08 -0.78 16.07
N ASP A 44 -9.83 -1.75 15.18
CA ASP A 44 -9.42 -3.10 15.58
C ASP A 44 -8.16 -3.04 16.45
N VAL A 45 -7.15 -2.27 16.04
CA VAL A 45 -5.91 -2.07 16.79
C VAL A 45 -5.49 -0.60 16.78
N LEU A 46 -5.02 -0.11 17.93
CA LEU A 46 -4.30 1.14 18.08
C LEU A 46 -2.89 0.86 18.61
N LEU A 47 -1.88 1.22 17.82
CA LEU A 47 -0.49 1.27 18.24
C LEU A 47 -0.12 2.72 18.57
N SER A 48 0.37 2.96 19.78
CA SER A 48 0.84 4.30 20.20
C SER A 48 2.28 4.24 20.66
N SER A 49 3.11 5.17 20.18
CA SER A 49 4.48 5.30 20.71
C SER A 49 4.43 5.68 22.19
N VAL A 50 5.42 5.23 22.98
CA VAL A 50 5.44 5.48 24.44
C VAL A 50 5.49 6.97 24.80
N ASP A 51 6.03 7.80 23.91
CA ASP A 51 6.08 9.26 24.03
C ASP A 51 4.80 9.95 23.50
N ASN A 52 3.81 9.17 23.02
CA ASN A 52 2.56 9.61 22.41
C ASN A 52 2.73 10.56 21.22
N THR A 53 3.90 10.59 20.58
CA THR A 53 4.13 11.43 19.40
C THR A 53 3.49 10.87 18.14
N GLN A 54 3.27 9.54 18.08
CA GLN A 54 2.73 8.86 16.90
C GLN A 54 1.70 7.80 17.30
N ARG A 55 0.64 7.72 16.50
CA ARG A 55 -0.38 6.68 16.63
C ARG A 55 -0.69 6.06 15.28
N VAL A 56 -0.84 4.74 15.25
CA VAL A 56 -1.25 3.98 14.07
C VAL A 56 -2.54 3.24 14.41
N TRP A 57 -3.61 3.65 13.76
CA TRP A 57 -4.95 3.09 13.89
C TRP A 57 -5.16 2.10 12.75
N ILE A 58 -5.45 0.85 13.08
CA ILE A 58 -5.52 -0.25 12.11
C ILE A 58 -6.92 -0.85 12.10
N GLU A 59 -7.46 -1.04 10.88
CA GLU A 59 -8.67 -1.82 10.60
C GLU A 59 -8.33 -3.07 9.79
N PHE A 60 -8.79 -4.23 10.23
CA PHE A 60 -8.67 -5.49 9.50
C PHE A 60 -9.93 -5.77 8.66
N GLU A 61 -9.80 -5.56 7.35
CA GLU A 61 -10.88 -5.82 6.39
C GLU A 61 -10.82 -7.28 5.89
N ILE A 62 -11.24 -8.20 6.77
CA ILE A 62 -11.25 -9.65 6.52
C ILE A 62 -12.60 -10.10 5.99
N SER A 63 -12.63 -10.66 4.77
CA SER A 63 -13.86 -11.23 4.18
C SER A 63 -15.06 -10.26 4.13
N ARG A 64 -14.79 -8.94 4.11
CA ARG A 64 -15.80 -7.91 4.21
C ARG A 64 -16.60 -7.74 2.93
N ALA A 65 -17.91 -7.57 3.11
CA ALA A 65 -18.82 -7.27 2.02
C ALA A 65 -18.75 -5.81 1.58
N ASP A 66 -18.43 -4.88 2.48
CA ASP A 66 -18.27 -3.47 2.16
C ASP A 66 -17.21 -2.83 3.08
N PRO A 67 -15.92 -2.86 2.68
CA PRO A 67 -14.86 -2.23 3.47
C PRO A 67 -14.99 -0.70 3.54
N VAL A 68 -15.68 -0.07 2.58
CA VAL A 68 -15.81 1.39 2.50
C VAL A 68 -16.63 1.94 3.67
N ALA A 69 -17.58 1.16 4.21
CA ALA A 69 -18.38 1.57 5.35
C ALA A 69 -17.51 1.92 6.57
N ASN A 70 -16.44 1.15 6.84
CA ASN A 70 -15.50 1.48 7.91
C ASN A 70 -14.72 2.75 7.58
N HIS A 71 -14.17 2.86 6.38
CA HIS A 71 -13.47 4.06 5.91
C HIS A 71 -14.32 5.33 6.11
N ALA A 72 -15.61 5.27 5.73
CA ALA A 72 -16.55 6.36 5.92
C ALA A 72 -16.74 6.73 7.40
N LYS A 73 -16.89 5.76 8.31
CA LYS A 73 -17.02 6.02 9.76
C LYS A 73 -15.80 6.74 10.34
N PHE A 74 -14.60 6.39 9.89
CA PHE A 74 -13.37 7.05 10.35
C PHE A 74 -13.26 8.46 9.79
N ALA A 75 -13.59 8.64 8.50
CA ALA A 75 -13.65 9.93 7.83
C ALA A 75 -14.64 10.89 8.50
N THR A 76 -15.85 10.40 8.81
CA THR A 76 -16.88 11.21 9.46
C THR A 76 -16.55 11.48 10.92
N ALA A 77 -15.94 10.53 11.64
CA ALA A 77 -15.48 10.75 13.01
C ALA A 77 -14.46 11.91 13.08
N HIS A 78 -13.61 12.06 12.07
CA HIS A 78 -12.66 13.18 11.97
C HIS A 78 -13.34 14.56 11.92
N LEU A 79 -14.58 14.66 11.42
CA LEU A 79 -15.33 15.92 11.40
C LEU A 79 -15.74 16.39 12.80
N PHE A 80 -15.92 15.46 13.74
CA PHE A 80 -16.33 15.75 15.13
C PHE A 80 -15.13 15.74 16.09
N LYS A 81 -14.13 14.91 15.79
CA LYS A 81 -12.89 14.77 16.56
C LYS A 81 -11.73 14.66 15.58
N PRO A 82 -11.14 15.81 15.17
CA PRO A 82 -10.01 15.82 14.26
C PRO A 82 -8.85 14.97 14.80
N TRP A 83 -8.23 14.25 13.88
CA TRP A 83 -7.07 13.40 14.14
C TRP A 83 -5.83 14.26 14.27
N SER A 84 -4.86 13.81 15.08
CA SER A 84 -3.55 14.47 15.10
C SER A 84 -2.90 14.36 13.72
N PRO A 85 -2.17 15.39 13.24
CA PRO A 85 -1.36 15.27 12.02
C PRO A 85 -0.33 14.14 12.06
N SER A 86 0.04 13.67 13.25
CA SER A 86 0.94 12.53 13.46
C SER A 86 0.23 11.17 13.56
N ASP A 87 -1.11 11.15 13.55
CA ASP A 87 -1.89 9.91 13.55
C ASP A 87 -1.98 9.36 12.14
N THR A 88 -1.82 8.05 11.99
CA THR A 88 -2.00 7.35 10.72
C THR A 88 -3.14 6.34 10.82
N PHE A 89 -4.03 6.35 9.83
CA PHE A 89 -5.04 5.31 9.62
C PHE A 89 -4.55 4.29 8.59
N ILE A 90 -4.67 3.00 8.89
CA ILE A 90 -4.31 1.90 7.98
C ILE A 90 -5.46 0.92 7.89
N SER A 91 -5.99 0.74 6.67
CA SER A 91 -6.89 -0.37 6.38
C SER A 91 -6.10 -1.54 5.79
N MET A 92 -6.06 -2.65 6.51
CA MET A 92 -5.40 -3.89 6.08
C MET A 92 -6.43 -4.82 5.43
N VAL A 93 -6.41 -4.92 4.11
CA VAL A 93 -7.48 -5.56 3.32
C VAL A 93 -7.06 -6.93 2.79
N SER A 94 -7.82 -7.95 3.15
CA SER A 94 -7.49 -9.33 2.78
C SER A 94 -7.78 -9.68 1.32
N PRO A 95 -7.04 -10.64 0.72
CA PRO A 95 -7.30 -11.22 -0.60
C PRO A 95 -8.71 -11.82 -0.82
N HIS A 96 -9.47 -12.10 0.24
CA HIS A 96 -10.84 -12.61 0.13
C HIS A 96 -11.88 -11.51 -0.19
N VAL A 97 -11.59 -10.24 0.14
CA VAL A 97 -12.46 -9.12 -0.27
C VAL A 97 -12.42 -8.99 -1.79
N SER A 98 -13.56 -8.92 -2.47
CA SER A 98 -13.57 -8.89 -3.93
C SER A 98 -12.82 -7.69 -4.50
N ARG A 99 -12.15 -7.88 -5.65
CA ARG A 99 -11.29 -6.87 -6.28
C ARG A 99 -11.94 -5.50 -6.40
N GLY A 100 -13.17 -5.42 -6.93
CA GLY A 100 -13.87 -4.15 -7.11
C GLY A 100 -14.03 -3.39 -5.79
N ARG A 101 -14.35 -4.10 -4.70
CA ARG A 101 -14.50 -3.52 -3.36
C ARG A 101 -13.16 -3.08 -2.77
N ARG A 102 -12.09 -3.87 -2.95
CA ARG A 102 -10.73 -3.48 -2.54
C ARG A 102 -10.25 -2.22 -3.27
N ASN A 103 -10.53 -2.11 -4.57
CA ASN A 103 -10.13 -0.96 -5.37
C ASN A 103 -10.95 0.27 -4.97
N LEU A 104 -12.26 0.11 -4.72
CA LEU A 104 -13.10 1.20 -4.23
C LEU A 104 -12.60 1.70 -2.87
N ALA A 105 -12.30 0.80 -1.93
CA ALA A 105 -11.72 1.16 -0.63
C ALA A 105 -10.37 1.90 -0.77
N ALA A 106 -9.48 1.45 -1.68
CA ALA A 106 -8.23 2.15 -1.96
C ALA A 106 -8.47 3.59 -2.45
N ASN A 107 -9.46 3.79 -3.32
CA ASN A 107 -9.84 5.12 -3.78
C ASN A 107 -10.48 5.95 -2.64
N THR A 108 -11.25 5.33 -1.74
CA THR A 108 -11.76 6.00 -0.55
C THR A 108 -10.65 6.44 0.39
N ILE A 109 -9.55 5.70 0.53
CA ILE A 109 -8.36 6.17 1.24
C ILE A 109 -7.81 7.46 0.64
N THR A 110 -7.78 7.58 -0.70
CA THR A 110 -7.41 8.84 -1.34
C THR A 110 -8.35 9.97 -0.92
N LEU A 111 -9.67 9.75 -0.87
CA LEU A 111 -10.62 10.76 -0.37
C LEU A 111 -10.37 11.11 1.11
N ILE A 112 -10.09 10.11 1.96
CA ILE A 112 -9.75 10.32 3.37
C ILE A 112 -8.50 11.19 3.52
N ARG A 113 -7.49 11.00 2.65
CA ARG A 113 -6.31 11.87 2.63
C ARG A 113 -6.63 13.32 2.29
N HIS A 114 -7.64 13.58 1.46
CA HIS A 114 -8.10 14.93 1.16
C HIS A 114 -8.77 15.62 2.35
N LEU A 115 -9.38 14.84 3.24
CA LEU A 115 -9.92 15.34 4.51
C LEU A 115 -8.82 15.66 5.54
N GLY A 116 -7.54 15.47 5.20
CA GLY A 116 -6.40 15.79 6.07
C GLY A 116 -5.92 14.61 6.92
N ILE A 117 -6.55 13.44 6.83
CA ILE A 117 -6.14 12.25 7.57
C ILE A 117 -4.97 11.57 6.85
N GLN A 118 -3.88 11.25 7.56
CA GLN A 118 -2.84 10.40 6.99
C GLN A 118 -3.35 8.95 6.92
N ALA A 119 -3.74 8.51 5.73
CA ALA A 119 -4.43 7.24 5.54
C ALA A 119 -3.80 6.38 4.44
N PHE A 120 -3.78 5.07 4.68
CA PHE A 120 -3.26 4.06 3.75
C PHE A 120 -4.16 2.82 3.71
N GLN A 121 -4.23 2.18 2.55
CA GLN A 121 -4.71 0.80 2.45
C GLN A 121 -3.52 -0.09 2.10
N THR A 122 -3.36 -1.22 2.80
CA THR A 122 -2.34 -2.23 2.51
C THR A 122 -2.93 -3.64 2.52
N PRO A 123 -2.41 -4.61 1.74
CA PRO A 123 -2.97 -5.94 1.76
C PRO A 123 -2.67 -6.67 3.09
N LEU A 124 -3.67 -7.36 3.63
CA LEU A 124 -3.52 -8.25 4.78
C LEU A 124 -3.20 -9.67 4.29
N PHE A 125 -2.08 -10.22 4.71
CA PHE A 125 -1.56 -11.53 4.27
C PHE A 125 -1.50 -11.67 2.73
N PRO A 126 -0.73 -10.82 2.03
CA PRO A 126 -0.71 -10.82 0.57
C PRO A 126 -0.15 -12.10 -0.08
N TYR A 127 0.44 -12.99 0.71
CA TYR A 127 0.94 -14.30 0.26
C TYR A 127 -0.13 -15.39 0.24
N LEU A 128 -1.27 -15.16 0.89
CA LEU A 128 -2.39 -16.10 0.92
C LEU A 128 -3.42 -15.72 -0.15
N ASP A 129 -4.15 -16.70 -0.67
CA ASP A 129 -5.29 -16.43 -1.54
C ASP A 129 -6.58 -16.22 -0.75
N GLY A 130 -7.65 -15.81 -1.43
CA GLY A 130 -8.93 -15.56 -0.79
C GLY A 130 -9.57 -16.80 -0.16
N SER A 131 -9.32 -18.00 -0.71
CA SER A 131 -9.87 -19.25 -0.18
C SER A 131 -9.23 -19.63 1.15
N GLU A 132 -7.92 -19.41 1.26
CA GLU A 132 -7.17 -19.67 2.48
C GLU A 132 -7.52 -18.67 3.58
N ILE A 133 -7.65 -17.38 3.23
CA ILE A 133 -8.17 -16.37 4.17
C ILE A 133 -9.56 -16.75 4.66
N LYS A 134 -10.44 -17.21 3.76
CA LYS A 134 -11.78 -17.67 4.15
C LYS A 134 -11.68 -18.85 5.11
N ARG A 135 -10.84 -19.85 4.83
CA ARG A 135 -10.63 -21.01 5.71
C ARG A 135 -10.17 -20.57 7.09
N LEU A 136 -9.10 -19.79 7.17
CA LEU A 136 -8.55 -19.25 8.44
C LEU A 136 -9.61 -18.49 9.23
N ASN A 137 -10.40 -17.66 8.57
CA ASN A 137 -11.45 -16.86 9.21
C ASN A 137 -12.61 -17.68 9.81
N HIS A 138 -12.72 -18.97 9.47
CA HIS A 138 -13.70 -19.89 10.05
C HIS A 138 -13.08 -20.90 11.01
N LEU A 139 -11.75 -20.92 11.18
CA LEU A 139 -11.11 -21.77 12.18
C LEU A 139 -11.46 -21.29 13.60
N PRO A 140 -11.58 -22.22 14.56
CA PRO A 140 -11.55 -21.89 15.98
C PRO A 140 -10.32 -21.06 16.35
N PHE A 141 -10.44 -20.25 17.40
CA PHE A 141 -9.37 -19.36 17.83
C PHE A 141 -8.09 -20.12 18.24
N GLU A 142 -8.24 -21.26 18.90
CA GLU A 142 -7.12 -22.12 19.33
C GLU A 142 -6.34 -22.67 18.13
N ASP A 143 -7.04 -23.08 17.07
CA ASP A 143 -6.41 -23.57 15.84
C ASP A 143 -5.66 -22.45 15.11
N LEU A 144 -6.16 -21.21 15.16
CA LEU A 144 -5.46 -20.05 14.61
C LEU A 144 -4.15 -19.76 15.34
N GLN A 145 -4.08 -19.98 16.66
CA GLN A 145 -2.83 -19.82 17.41
C GLN A 145 -1.75 -20.80 16.94
N ASN A 146 -2.16 -21.95 16.38
CA ASN A 146 -1.26 -22.97 15.85
C ASN A 146 -0.99 -22.83 14.34
N ALA A 147 -1.67 -21.92 13.63
CA ALA A 147 -1.62 -21.80 12.17
C ALA A 147 -0.32 -21.18 11.62
N GLN A 148 0.67 -20.87 12.46
CA GLN A 148 1.99 -20.31 12.11
C GLN A 148 1.90 -19.12 11.13
N LEU A 149 0.92 -18.24 11.33
CA LEU A 149 0.75 -17.04 10.53
C LEU A 149 1.91 -16.06 10.78
N ASN A 150 2.41 -15.43 9.72
CA ASN A 150 3.48 -14.43 9.81
C ASN A 150 2.93 -13.08 10.33
N ILE A 151 2.55 -13.02 11.60
CA ILE A 151 1.98 -11.81 12.23
C ILE A 151 3.00 -10.67 12.22
N LYS A 152 4.28 -10.97 12.47
CA LYS A 152 5.35 -9.97 12.42
C LYS A 152 5.44 -9.29 11.05
N GLY A 153 5.31 -10.06 9.98
CA GLY A 153 5.28 -9.51 8.61
C GLY A 153 4.11 -8.56 8.37
N GLU A 154 2.94 -8.81 8.95
CA GLU A 154 1.78 -7.91 8.84
C GLU A 154 1.98 -6.62 9.64
N LEU A 155 2.56 -6.71 10.84
CA LEU A 155 2.92 -5.55 11.65
C LEU A 155 4.00 -4.70 10.97
N ASP A 156 5.06 -5.33 10.46
CA ASP A 156 6.13 -4.66 9.72
C ASP A 156 5.57 -3.94 8.47
N ARG A 157 4.59 -4.56 7.77
CA ARG A 157 3.88 -3.96 6.62
C ARG A 157 3.10 -2.71 7.00
N ALA A 158 2.40 -2.73 8.13
CA ALA A 158 1.68 -1.55 8.63
C ALA A 158 2.66 -0.40 8.95
N PHE A 159 3.77 -0.68 9.64
CA PHE A 159 4.78 0.33 9.94
C PHE A 159 5.51 0.87 8.72
N ALA A 160 5.76 0.02 7.71
CA ALA A 160 6.45 0.43 6.49
C ALA A 160 5.73 1.56 5.76
N VAL A 161 4.39 1.55 5.73
CA VAL A 161 3.60 2.59 5.05
C VAL A 161 3.26 3.77 5.96
N ALA A 162 3.26 3.56 7.29
CA ALA A 162 2.87 4.58 8.25
C ALA A 162 3.79 5.80 8.26
N LYS A 163 5.09 5.61 7.98
CA LYS A 163 6.09 6.68 8.03
C LYS A 163 6.56 7.05 6.62
N PRO A 164 6.82 8.35 6.36
CA PRO A 164 7.50 8.73 5.14
C PRO A 164 8.91 8.14 5.16
N ILE A 165 9.36 7.62 4.01
CA ILE A 165 10.75 7.19 3.84
C ILE A 165 11.68 8.39 3.77
N VAL A 166 11.17 9.53 3.29
CA VAL A 166 11.90 10.77 3.03
C VAL A 166 10.98 11.93 3.35
N SER A 167 11.48 12.86 4.16
CA SER A 167 10.83 14.14 4.43
C SER A 167 11.69 15.24 3.84
N ALA A 168 11.26 15.79 2.69
CA ALA A 168 12.00 16.83 1.97
C ALA A 168 11.14 18.09 1.84
N HIS A 169 11.36 19.10 2.68
CA HIS A 169 10.66 20.40 2.71
C HIS A 169 9.13 20.33 2.53
N LYS A 170 8.65 20.33 1.28
CA LYS A 170 7.21 20.35 0.89
C LYS A 170 6.66 18.99 0.45
N HIS A 171 7.50 17.95 0.46
CA HIS A 171 7.17 16.63 -0.03
C HIS A 171 7.48 15.57 1.02
N LEU A 172 6.51 14.69 1.22
CA LEU A 172 6.70 13.45 1.95
C LEU A 172 6.65 12.31 0.94
N ILE A 173 7.74 11.55 0.84
CA ILE A 173 7.77 10.36 0.01
C ILE A 173 7.38 9.18 0.90
N HIS A 174 6.34 8.48 0.48
CA HIS A 174 5.90 7.24 1.11
C HIS A 174 6.08 6.08 0.14
N TYR A 175 6.16 4.88 0.68
CA TYR A 175 5.93 3.69 -0.13
C TYR A 175 4.48 3.66 -0.62
N VAL A 176 4.30 3.11 -1.82
CA VAL A 176 2.97 2.70 -2.29
C VAL A 176 2.45 1.59 -1.39
N ALA A 177 1.27 1.79 -0.82
CA ALA A 177 0.73 0.88 0.18
C ALA A 177 -0.08 -0.30 -0.41
N ASN A 178 -0.56 -0.19 -1.66
CA ASN A 178 -1.39 -1.20 -2.31
C ASN A 178 -1.19 -1.23 -3.84
N TYR A 179 -1.69 -2.30 -4.45
CA TYR A 179 -1.58 -2.50 -5.90
C TYR A 179 -2.37 -1.50 -6.74
N THR A 180 -3.46 -0.92 -6.23
CA THR A 180 -4.25 0.09 -6.98
C THR A 180 -3.39 1.32 -7.23
N ASP A 181 -2.78 1.86 -6.16
CA ASP A 181 -1.85 2.99 -6.25
C ASP A 181 -0.64 2.65 -7.13
N MET A 182 -0.10 1.43 -7.00
CA MET A 182 1.05 0.97 -7.81
C MET A 182 0.71 0.93 -9.30
N MET A 183 -0.46 0.37 -9.65
CA MET A 183 -0.90 0.28 -11.04
C MET A 183 -1.23 1.67 -11.59
N LEU A 184 -1.78 2.58 -10.78
CA LEU A 184 -2.00 3.96 -11.20
C LEU A 184 -0.68 4.69 -11.49
N ASN A 185 0.38 4.47 -10.70
CA ASN A 185 1.71 4.97 -11.04
C ASN A 185 2.24 4.39 -12.35
N LEU A 186 2.07 3.08 -12.60
CA LEU A 186 2.47 2.46 -13.87
C LEU A 186 1.75 3.10 -15.06
N HIS A 187 0.45 3.37 -14.91
CA HIS A 187 -0.34 4.02 -15.96
C HIS A 187 0.10 5.48 -16.14
N GLN A 188 0.33 6.22 -15.06
CA GLN A 188 0.81 7.60 -15.12
C GLN A 188 2.16 7.71 -15.82
N TRP A 189 3.10 6.79 -15.57
CA TRP A 189 4.38 6.75 -16.28
C TRP A 189 4.21 6.68 -17.80
N HIS A 190 3.24 5.87 -18.26
CA HIS A 190 2.92 5.74 -19.67
C HIS A 190 2.26 6.98 -20.26
N GLU A 191 1.40 7.68 -19.49
CA GLU A 191 0.79 8.94 -19.91
C GLU A 191 1.84 10.05 -20.00
N ASP A 192 2.71 10.17 -18.99
CA ASP A 192 3.79 11.16 -18.98
C ASP A 192 4.71 11.00 -20.20
N LEU A 193 5.03 9.77 -20.61
CA LEU A 193 5.88 9.54 -21.79
C LEU A 193 5.24 9.90 -23.14
N LYS A 194 3.93 10.17 -23.20
CA LYS A 194 3.29 10.70 -24.40
C LYS A 194 3.62 12.19 -24.59
N GLU A 195 3.93 12.90 -23.52
CA GLU A 195 4.28 14.31 -23.57
C GLU A 195 5.78 14.48 -23.82
N SER A 196 6.15 15.15 -24.92
CA SER A 196 7.56 15.33 -25.30
C SER A 196 8.39 15.98 -24.20
N LYS A 197 7.82 16.94 -23.46
CA LYS A 197 8.51 17.61 -22.34
C LYS A 197 8.87 16.63 -21.24
N LEU A 198 7.90 15.82 -20.78
CA LEU A 198 8.09 14.86 -19.70
C LEU A 198 8.96 13.66 -20.13
N ARG A 199 8.84 13.23 -21.40
CA ARG A 199 9.73 12.24 -22.01
C ARG A 199 11.19 12.71 -22.02
N ASN A 200 11.42 13.98 -22.36
CA ASN A 200 12.77 14.57 -22.33
C ASN A 200 13.30 14.72 -20.90
N LEU A 201 12.45 15.07 -19.93
CA LEU A 201 12.83 15.12 -18.51
C LEU A 201 13.23 13.75 -17.97
N TRP A 202 12.51 12.70 -18.37
CA TRP A 202 12.90 11.33 -18.06
C TRP A 202 14.25 10.97 -18.68
N GLY A 203 14.46 11.33 -19.95
CA GLY A 203 15.68 11.03 -20.68
C GLY A 203 15.85 9.53 -20.96
N LYS A 204 17.10 9.04 -21.02
CA LYS A 204 17.39 7.62 -21.18
C LYS A 204 17.97 7.05 -19.89
N ARG A 205 17.31 6.03 -19.32
CA ARG A 205 17.65 5.50 -17.99
C ARG A 205 17.90 4.00 -18.01
N THR A 206 18.92 3.57 -17.26
CA THR A 206 19.22 2.14 -17.06
C THR A 206 18.29 1.55 -16.01
N VAL A 207 17.50 0.54 -16.38
CA VAL A 207 16.50 -0.09 -15.52
C VAL A 207 16.75 -1.59 -15.41
N THR A 208 16.73 -2.09 -14.17
CA THR A 208 16.86 -3.53 -13.87
C THR A 208 15.50 -4.16 -13.54
N TYR A 209 14.69 -3.51 -12.71
CA TYR A 209 13.46 -4.08 -12.18
C TYR A 209 12.23 -3.40 -12.77
N PHE A 210 11.33 -4.17 -13.35
CA PHE A 210 10.11 -3.69 -14.02
C PHE A 210 8.87 -4.25 -13.33
N VAL A 211 7.92 -3.39 -12.95
CA VAL A 211 6.58 -3.83 -12.57
C VAL A 211 5.81 -4.18 -13.83
N TYR A 212 5.13 -5.33 -13.80
CA TYR A 212 4.29 -5.82 -14.90
C TYR A 212 2.80 -5.76 -14.51
N ASP A 213 1.99 -5.12 -15.36
CA ASP A 213 0.53 -5.15 -15.26
C ASP A 213 -0.02 -6.28 -16.18
N PRO A 214 -0.51 -7.40 -15.63
CA PRO A 214 -1.01 -8.52 -16.43
C PRO A 214 -2.25 -8.18 -17.25
N ARG A 215 -3.00 -7.12 -16.90
CA ARG A 215 -4.24 -6.75 -17.62
C ARG A 215 -3.95 -5.92 -18.85
N THR A 216 -3.10 -4.92 -18.71
CA THR A 216 -2.73 -4.04 -19.81
C THR A 216 -1.52 -4.51 -20.58
N LYS A 217 -0.82 -5.53 -20.08
CA LYS A 217 0.43 -6.08 -20.65
C LYS A 217 1.53 -5.02 -20.76
N ARG A 218 1.53 -4.09 -19.81
CA ARG A 218 2.44 -2.94 -19.74
C ARG A 218 3.48 -3.14 -18.65
N PHE A 219 4.59 -2.43 -18.81
CA PHE A 219 5.70 -2.45 -17.88
C PHE A 219 6.06 -1.01 -17.50
N ALA A 220 6.57 -0.83 -16.29
CA ALA A 220 7.19 0.42 -15.87
C ALA A 220 8.33 0.15 -14.88
N PRO A 221 9.31 1.06 -14.75
CA PRO A 221 10.39 0.93 -13.77
C PRO A 221 9.84 0.82 -12.34
N SER A 222 10.28 -0.18 -11.58
CA SER A 222 9.79 -0.41 -10.21
C SER A 222 9.96 0.78 -9.27
N LYS A 223 11.06 1.55 -9.43
CA LYS A 223 11.31 2.78 -8.67
C LYS A 223 10.19 3.80 -8.87
N PHE A 224 9.62 3.92 -10.07
CA PHE A 224 8.48 4.81 -10.32
C PHE A 224 7.19 4.28 -9.68
N CYS A 225 7.00 2.95 -9.68
CA CYS A 225 5.79 2.30 -9.18
C CYS A 225 5.74 2.11 -7.66
N ALA A 226 6.88 2.12 -6.96
CA ALA A 226 6.96 1.75 -5.55
C ALA A 226 6.79 2.91 -4.57
N PHE A 227 6.80 4.15 -5.04
CA PHE A 227 6.74 5.33 -4.19
C PHE A 227 5.59 6.26 -4.59
N MET A 228 5.09 6.99 -3.61
CA MET A 228 4.08 8.02 -3.80
C MET A 228 4.51 9.29 -3.08
N VAL A 229 4.12 10.43 -3.65
CA VAL A 229 4.49 11.74 -3.12
C VAL A 229 3.25 12.41 -2.56
N LYS A 230 3.28 12.68 -1.26
CA LYS A 230 2.28 13.52 -0.61
C LYS A 230 2.83 14.94 -0.55
N GLN A 231 2.14 15.86 -1.23
CA GLN A 231 2.41 17.28 -1.06
C GLN A 231 1.89 17.72 0.31
N THR A 232 2.68 18.52 1.03
CA THR A 232 2.24 19.09 2.31
C THR A 232 1.21 20.21 2.14
N ILE A 233 1.04 20.71 0.91
CA ILE A 233 0.06 21.74 0.56
C ILE A 233 -1.18 21.05 -0.04
N HIS A 234 -2.33 21.23 0.61
CA HIS A 234 -3.64 20.77 0.16
C HIS A 234 -3.92 21.32 -1.24
N ASN A 235 -3.88 20.50 -2.30
CA ASN A 235 -4.50 20.76 -3.61
C ASN A 235 -4.28 19.64 -4.66
N ALA A 236 -3.37 18.69 -4.46
CA ALA A 236 -3.22 17.59 -5.40
C ALA A 236 -4.34 16.54 -5.25
N LEU A 237 -5.23 16.47 -6.25
CA LEU A 237 -6.37 15.53 -6.32
C LEU A 237 -5.95 14.05 -6.30
N PHE A 238 -4.70 13.76 -6.68
CA PHE A 238 -4.16 12.41 -6.76
C PHE A 238 -2.73 12.38 -6.23
N SER A 239 -2.39 11.31 -5.50
CA SER A 239 -1.07 11.11 -4.90
C SER A 239 -0.20 10.15 -5.71
N HIS A 240 -0.43 10.05 -7.02
CA HIS A 240 0.40 9.21 -7.90
C HIS A 240 1.73 9.88 -8.20
N MET A 241 2.77 9.06 -8.43
CA MET A 241 4.07 9.52 -8.88
C MET A 241 3.96 10.10 -10.30
N THR A 242 4.53 11.29 -10.52
CA THR A 242 4.71 11.88 -11.86
C THR A 242 6.19 11.98 -12.22
N MET A 243 6.51 12.15 -13.50
CA MET A 243 7.88 12.35 -13.97
C MET A 243 8.57 13.57 -13.33
N ASP A 244 7.87 14.70 -13.19
CA ASP A 244 8.41 15.90 -12.55
C ASP A 244 8.83 15.63 -11.09
N GLN A 245 7.98 14.91 -10.36
CA GLN A 245 8.27 14.49 -9.00
C GLN A 245 9.45 13.51 -8.97
N TYR A 246 9.42 12.49 -9.82
CA TYR A 246 10.45 11.46 -9.88
C TYR A 246 11.85 12.06 -10.05
N VAL A 247 12.04 12.95 -11.04
CA VAL A 247 13.36 13.55 -11.35
C VAL A 247 13.85 14.43 -10.21
N THR A 248 12.95 15.09 -9.47
CA THR A 248 13.31 15.90 -8.30
C THR A 248 14.01 15.08 -7.20
N PHE A 249 13.62 13.81 -7.04
CA PHE A 249 14.14 12.95 -5.97
C PHE A 249 15.24 11.99 -6.41
N ASP A 250 15.29 11.64 -7.71
CA ASP A 250 16.14 10.58 -8.25
C ASP A 250 17.64 10.74 -7.97
N GLU A 251 18.15 11.97 -8.02
CA GLU A 251 19.59 12.25 -7.91
C GLU A 251 20.05 12.60 -6.49
N SER A 252 19.13 12.97 -5.60
CA SER A 252 19.46 13.55 -4.29
C SER A 252 19.19 12.62 -3.09
N GLU A 253 18.46 11.52 -3.28
CA GLU A 253 17.92 10.73 -2.17
C GLU A 253 18.21 9.24 -2.30
N THR A 254 19.20 8.77 -1.54
CA THR A 254 19.65 7.36 -1.52
C THR A 254 18.56 6.35 -1.13
N ARG A 255 17.55 6.78 -0.37
CA ARG A 255 16.40 5.92 -0.01
C ARG A 255 15.40 5.77 -1.15
N PHE A 256 15.43 6.67 -2.12
CA PHE A 256 14.67 6.59 -3.35
C PHE A 256 15.51 5.82 -4.38
N ASP A 257 15.54 4.49 -4.27
CA ASP A 257 16.39 3.61 -5.07
C ASP A 257 15.61 2.41 -5.65
N GLY A 258 16.08 1.87 -6.78
CA GLY A 258 15.44 0.75 -7.47
C GLY A 258 15.52 -0.58 -6.70
N HIS A 259 16.59 -0.82 -5.94
CA HIS A 259 16.70 -2.01 -5.08
C HIS A 259 15.76 -1.91 -3.88
N ILE A 260 15.66 -0.72 -3.27
CA ILE A 260 14.74 -0.43 -2.16
C ILE A 260 13.29 -0.58 -2.62
N ALA A 261 12.95 0.02 -3.77
CA ALA A 261 11.64 -0.11 -4.41
C ALA A 261 11.27 -1.58 -4.62
N ARG A 262 12.15 -2.36 -5.24
CA ARG A 262 11.96 -3.79 -5.45
C ARG A 262 11.73 -4.53 -4.12
N LYS A 263 12.57 -4.29 -3.11
CA LYS A 263 12.44 -4.97 -1.81
C LYS A 263 11.09 -4.68 -1.16
N HIS A 264 10.65 -3.42 -1.17
CA HIS A 264 9.32 -3.05 -0.69
C HIS A 264 8.20 -3.80 -1.44
N LEU A 265 8.27 -3.85 -2.76
CA LEU A 265 7.26 -4.53 -3.57
C LEU A 265 7.21 -6.05 -3.29
N GLU A 266 8.36 -6.71 -3.07
CA GLU A 266 8.44 -8.13 -2.73
C GLU A 266 7.96 -8.42 -1.29
N ASP A 267 8.48 -7.69 -0.31
CA ASP A 267 8.28 -7.96 1.12
C ASP A 267 6.90 -7.44 1.60
N HIS A 268 6.47 -6.29 1.06
CA HIS A 268 5.28 -5.59 1.53
C HIS A 268 4.06 -5.73 0.61
N LEU A 269 4.25 -6.08 -0.66
CA LEU A 269 3.17 -6.33 -1.62
C LEU A 269 3.27 -7.72 -2.28
N ALA A 270 4.02 -8.67 -1.71
CA ALA A 270 4.14 -10.05 -2.23
C ALA A 270 4.36 -10.16 -3.74
N MET A 271 4.99 -9.15 -4.36
CA MET A 271 5.28 -9.18 -5.79
C MET A 271 6.30 -10.28 -6.05
N ARG A 272 6.04 -11.10 -7.06
CA ARG A 272 6.91 -12.22 -7.42
C ARG A 272 7.94 -11.77 -8.44
N ARG A 273 9.20 -12.15 -8.21
CA ARG A 273 10.26 -12.02 -9.22
C ARG A 273 10.09 -13.08 -10.29
N VAL A 274 10.11 -12.64 -11.54
CA VAL A 274 10.21 -13.48 -12.73
C VAL A 274 11.43 -13.02 -13.52
N TYR A 275 12.35 -13.94 -13.75
CA TYR A 275 13.56 -13.68 -14.53
C TYR A 275 13.28 -13.85 -16.02
N LEU A 276 14.04 -13.15 -16.86
CA LEU A 276 14.02 -13.35 -18.31
C LEU A 276 14.21 -14.85 -18.64
N GLY A 277 13.48 -15.36 -19.62
CA GLY A 277 13.48 -16.78 -19.99
C GLY A 277 12.67 -17.71 -19.08
N THR A 278 12.10 -17.23 -17.98
CA THR A 278 11.27 -18.06 -17.07
C THR A 278 9.80 -18.15 -17.55
N ASP A 279 9.26 -17.06 -18.10
CA ASP A 279 7.89 -16.98 -18.62
C ASP A 279 7.91 -16.37 -20.02
N SER A 280 7.73 -17.22 -21.03
CA SER A 280 7.80 -16.83 -22.44
C SER A 280 6.71 -15.81 -22.82
N ALA A 281 5.56 -15.82 -22.13
CA ALA A 281 4.47 -14.91 -22.43
C ALA A 281 4.78 -13.50 -21.93
N ILE A 282 5.37 -13.36 -20.73
CA ILE A 282 5.83 -12.07 -20.22
C ILE A 282 6.99 -11.55 -21.07
N GLU A 283 7.93 -12.42 -21.44
CA GLU A 283 9.08 -12.06 -22.27
C GLU A 283 8.67 -11.49 -23.63
N GLN A 284 7.81 -12.17 -24.38
CA GLN A 284 7.31 -11.67 -25.67
C GLN A 284 6.57 -10.34 -25.54
N GLN A 285 5.86 -10.12 -24.43
CA GLN A 285 5.19 -8.84 -24.17
C GLN A 285 6.20 -7.74 -23.84
N PHE A 286 7.23 -8.08 -23.06
CA PHE A 286 8.29 -7.16 -22.70
C PHE A 286 9.10 -6.73 -23.91
N GLU A 287 9.47 -7.64 -24.81
CA GLU A 287 10.18 -7.31 -26.05
C GLU A 287 9.40 -6.32 -26.92
N LYS A 288 8.09 -6.57 -27.10
CA LYS A 288 7.19 -5.68 -27.85
C LYS A 288 7.09 -4.30 -27.19
N TRP A 289 6.97 -4.27 -25.86
CA TRP A 289 6.94 -3.03 -25.09
C TRP A 289 8.27 -2.28 -25.21
N LEU A 290 9.40 -2.96 -25.00
CA LEU A 290 10.73 -2.36 -25.02
C LEU A 290 11.07 -1.77 -26.39
N LYS A 291 10.68 -2.43 -27.49
CA LYS A 291 10.87 -1.90 -28.85
C LYS A 291 10.20 -0.53 -29.04
N ARG A 292 9.10 -0.26 -28.34
CA ARG A 292 8.40 1.04 -28.36
C ARG A 292 9.07 2.12 -27.50
N TYR A 293 9.82 1.70 -26.48
CA TYR A 293 10.39 2.59 -25.45
C TYR A 293 11.92 2.52 -25.38
N SER A 294 12.58 1.98 -26.41
CA SER A 294 14.04 1.76 -26.43
C SER A 294 14.87 3.05 -26.48
N ASP A 295 14.24 4.17 -26.83
CA ASP A 295 14.86 5.50 -26.79
C ASP A 295 14.96 6.04 -25.36
N VAL A 296 14.06 5.63 -24.46
CA VAL A 296 13.97 6.09 -23.06
C VAL A 296 14.40 5.04 -22.03
N ILE A 297 14.51 3.78 -22.42
CA ILE A 297 14.95 2.67 -21.56
C ILE A 297 16.25 2.06 -22.08
N THR A 298 17.23 1.95 -21.17
CA THR A 298 18.39 1.08 -21.32
C THR A 298 18.23 -0.10 -20.36
N LEU A 299 18.49 -1.32 -20.81
CA LEU A 299 18.48 -2.48 -19.92
C LEU A 299 19.81 -2.57 -19.16
N HIS A 300 19.73 -2.95 -17.89
CA HIS A 300 20.92 -3.29 -17.13
C HIS A 300 21.64 -4.50 -17.76
N PRO A 301 23.00 -4.57 -17.77
CA PRO A 301 23.74 -5.66 -18.43
C PRO A 301 23.41 -7.08 -17.96
N ARG A 302 22.95 -7.21 -16.71
CA ARG A 302 22.47 -8.47 -16.11
C ARG A 302 21.07 -8.91 -16.57
N GLY A 303 20.44 -8.14 -17.45
CA GLY A 303 19.09 -8.38 -17.92
C GLY A 303 17.99 -7.80 -17.02
N PRO A 304 16.76 -7.74 -17.52
CA PRO A 304 15.60 -7.27 -16.78
C PRO A 304 15.09 -8.34 -15.79
N ILE A 305 14.48 -7.87 -14.70
CA ILE A 305 13.74 -8.69 -13.75
C ILE A 305 12.32 -8.12 -13.66
N PHE A 306 11.32 -9.00 -13.81
CA PHE A 306 9.91 -8.61 -13.76
C PHE A 306 9.34 -8.84 -12.37
N LEU A 307 8.61 -7.85 -11.86
CA LEU A 307 7.84 -7.91 -10.63
C LEU A 307 6.38 -8.08 -11.02
N VAL A 308 5.84 -9.26 -10.71
CA VAL A 308 4.48 -9.68 -11.10
C VAL A 308 3.60 -9.73 -9.86
N PRO A 309 2.38 -9.20 -9.88
CA PRO A 309 1.47 -9.27 -8.75
C PRO A 309 1.13 -10.72 -8.37
N PRO A 310 0.68 -10.97 -7.12
CA PRO A 310 0.21 -12.28 -6.73
C PRO A 310 -1.05 -12.65 -7.51
N THR A 311 -1.28 -13.96 -7.64
CA THR A 311 -2.34 -14.52 -8.50
C THR A 311 -3.73 -14.02 -8.14
N TRP A 312 -4.03 -13.78 -6.86
CA TRP A 312 -5.33 -13.28 -6.41
C TRP A 312 -5.61 -11.81 -6.79
N PHE A 313 -4.58 -11.06 -7.23
CA PHE A 313 -4.75 -9.68 -7.70
C PHE A 313 -5.12 -9.60 -9.19
N ALA A 314 -4.61 -10.54 -10.00
CA ALA A 314 -4.71 -10.52 -11.47
C ALA A 314 -6.15 -10.38 -11.96
#